data_AF-A0A8J2NTA1-F1
#
_entry.id   AF-A0A8J2NTA1-F1
#
_cell.length_a   1.000
_cell.length_b   1.000
_cell.length_c   1.000
_cell.angle_alpha   90.00
_cell.angle_beta   90.00
_cell.angle_gamma   90.00
#
_symmetry.space_group_name_H-M   'P 1'
#
loop_
_entity.id
_entity.type
_entity.pdbx_description
1 polymer ?
#
loop_
_entity_poly.entity_id
_entity_poly.type
_entity_poly.pdbx_seq_one_letter_code
_entity_poly.pdbx_strand_id
1 'polypeptide(L)'
;MPGPAWPFPFVGHLLLLSNQPYKTFLDWSKIYGPIFCLQLGSLKTVVLNDVQIMKEAFGLMETSGRPPIKAYTQTCDNKGILFTSGPEFQAIPRILKRLGWMSWKMLPWILSFIPQKIISHKH
;
A
#
# COMPACT_ATOMS: atom_id res chain seq x y z
N MET A 1 -18.86 3.12 -16.36
CA MET A 1 -17.64 2.31 -16.44
C MET A 1 -18.03 0.89 -16.83
N PRO A 2 -17.31 0.25 -17.76
CA PRO A 2 -17.57 -1.14 -18.17
C PRO A 2 -17.32 -2.10 -16.99
N GLY A 3 -18.08 -3.18 -16.92
CA GLY A 3 -18.00 -4.18 -15.86
C GLY A 3 -19.16 -5.17 -15.93
N PRO A 4 -19.04 -6.33 -15.27
CA PRO A 4 -20.09 -7.33 -15.24
C PRO A 4 -21.40 -6.75 -14.67
N ALA A 5 -22.50 -7.05 -15.34
CA ALA A 5 -23.82 -6.68 -14.89
C ALA A 5 -24.28 -7.64 -13.78
N TRP A 6 -24.99 -7.10 -12.78
CA TRP A 6 -25.63 -7.81 -11.66
C TRP A 6 -24.70 -8.34 -10.57
N PRO A 7 -24.32 -7.48 -9.61
CA PRO A 7 -23.77 -7.93 -8.33
C PRO A 7 -24.84 -8.68 -7.51
N PHE A 8 -24.48 -9.81 -6.90
CA PHE A 8 -25.35 -10.47 -5.93
C PHE A 8 -25.64 -9.56 -4.72
N PRO A 9 -26.84 -9.62 -4.12
CA PRO A 9 -27.11 -8.91 -2.89
C PRO A 9 -26.10 -9.33 -1.81
N PHE A 10 -25.54 -8.35 -1.09
CA PHE A 10 -24.52 -8.48 -0.04
C PHE A 10 -23.11 -8.90 -0.46
N VAL A 11 -22.96 -9.92 -1.30
CA VAL A 11 -21.65 -10.49 -1.66
C VAL A 11 -21.05 -9.83 -2.90
N GLY A 12 -21.89 -9.21 -3.74
CA GLY A 12 -21.46 -8.55 -4.97
C GLY A 12 -20.92 -9.56 -5.98
N HIS A 13 -19.75 -9.26 -6.54
CA HIS A 13 -19.06 -10.08 -7.53
C HIS A 13 -18.10 -11.10 -6.91
N LEU A 14 -17.93 -11.13 -5.58
CA LEU A 14 -16.99 -12.04 -4.91
C LEU A 14 -17.24 -13.52 -5.25
N LEU A 15 -18.50 -13.92 -5.46
CA LEU A 15 -18.86 -15.29 -5.82
C LEU A 15 -18.44 -15.68 -7.26
N LEU A 16 -18.23 -14.69 -8.13
CA LEU A 16 -17.78 -14.92 -9.50
C LEU A 16 -16.25 -15.03 -9.61
N LEU A 17 -15.52 -14.71 -8.54
CA LEU A 17 -14.07 -14.84 -8.52
C LEU A 17 -13.71 -16.31 -8.28
N SER A 18 -12.80 -16.83 -9.09
CA SER A 18 -12.21 -18.15 -8.85
C SER A 18 -11.33 -18.12 -7.61
N ASN A 19 -10.86 -19.31 -7.17
CA ASN A 19 -9.87 -19.42 -6.10
C ASN A 19 -8.57 -18.64 -6.40
N GLN A 20 -8.36 -18.24 -7.66
CA GLN A 20 -7.26 -17.41 -8.15
C GLN A 20 -7.81 -16.11 -8.76
N PRO A 21 -8.10 -15.08 -7.95
CA PRO A 21 -8.84 -13.90 -8.38
C PRO A 21 -8.16 -13.12 -9.52
N TYR A 22 -6.83 -13.14 -9.56
CA TYR A 22 -6.04 -12.49 -10.61
C TYR A 22 -6.30 -13.07 -12.01
N LYS A 23 -6.61 -14.37 -12.12
CA LYS A 23 -6.95 -14.99 -13.40
C LYS A 23 -8.30 -14.49 -13.91
N THR A 24 -9.29 -14.47 -13.02
CA THR A 24 -10.63 -13.94 -13.33
C THR A 24 -10.56 -12.48 -13.79
N PHE A 25 -9.74 -11.64 -13.14
CA PHE A 25 -9.55 -10.26 -13.57
C PHE A 25 -8.87 -10.12 -14.93
N LEU A 26 -7.93 -11.03 -15.25
CA LEU A 26 -7.27 -11.05 -16.55
C LEU A 26 -8.24 -11.44 -17.67
N ASP A 27 -9.13 -12.40 -17.43
CA ASP A 27 -10.16 -12.78 -18.41
C ASP A 27 -11.23 -11.69 -18.56
N TRP A 28 -11.62 -11.03 -17.47
CA TRP A 28 -12.51 -9.87 -17.53
C TRP A 28 -11.88 -8.66 -18.23
N SER A 29 -10.56 -8.47 -18.13
CA SER A 29 -9.85 -7.43 -18.88
C SER A 29 -9.97 -7.62 -20.39
N LYS A 30 -9.98 -8.87 -20.87
CA LYS A 30 -10.19 -9.17 -22.30
C LYS A 30 -11.61 -8.84 -22.78
N ILE A 31 -12.60 -8.89 -21.89
CA ILE A 31 -14.02 -8.68 -22.22
C ILE A 31 -14.41 -7.21 -22.07
N TYR A 32 -14.05 -6.59 -20.94
CA TYR A 32 -14.48 -5.24 -20.54
C TYR A 32 -13.41 -4.17 -20.80
N GLY A 33 -12.19 -4.57 -21.11
CA GLY A 33 -11.04 -3.69 -21.32
C GLY A 33 -10.13 -3.55 -20.09
N PRO A 34 -9.04 -2.78 -20.21
CA PRO A 34 -7.98 -2.66 -19.20
C PRO A 34 -8.41 -1.97 -17.90
N ILE A 35 -9.53 -1.25 -17.90
CA ILE A 35 -10.13 -0.62 -16.73
C ILE A 35 -11.59 -1.04 -16.64
N PHE A 36 -11.97 -1.65 -15.54
CA PHE A 36 -13.37 -2.02 -15.29
C PHE A 36 -13.73 -1.85 -13.82
N CYS A 37 -15.04 -1.74 -13.56
CA CYS A 37 -15.57 -1.58 -12.21
C CYS A 37 -16.33 -2.84 -11.79
N LEU A 38 -16.20 -3.18 -10.52
CA LEU A 38 -16.85 -4.31 -9.88
C LEU A 38 -17.25 -3.94 -8.45
N GLN A 39 -17.98 -4.83 -7.82
CA GLN A 39 -18.45 -4.66 -6.45
C GLN A 39 -17.98 -5.84 -5.60
N LEU A 40 -17.09 -5.60 -4.64
CA LEU A 40 -16.60 -6.60 -3.69
C LEU A 40 -17.39 -6.44 -2.39
N GLY A 41 -18.38 -7.31 -2.18
CA GLY A 41 -19.30 -7.18 -1.04
C GLY A 41 -20.08 -5.85 -1.10
N SER A 42 -19.84 -4.99 -0.10
CA SER A 42 -20.42 -3.64 -0.05
C SER A 42 -19.52 -2.55 -0.66
N LEU A 43 -18.32 -2.89 -1.15
CA LEU A 43 -17.34 -1.93 -1.66
C LEU A 43 -17.38 -1.90 -3.19
N LYS A 44 -17.50 -0.69 -3.76
CA LYS A 44 -17.32 -0.47 -5.19
C LYS A 44 -15.83 -0.35 -5.49
N THR A 45 -15.32 -1.19 -6.37
CA THR A 45 -13.90 -1.33 -6.66
C THR A 45 -13.65 -1.11 -8.14
N VAL A 46 -12.61 -0.34 -8.47
CA VAL A 46 -12.11 -0.20 -9.84
C VAL A 46 -10.86 -1.05 -9.96
N VAL A 47 -10.79 -1.90 -10.97
CA VAL A 47 -9.62 -2.73 -11.27
C VAL A 47 -8.88 -2.12 -12.44
N LEU A 48 -7.57 -1.96 -12.26
CA LEU A 48 -6.62 -1.48 -13.26
C LEU A 48 -5.76 -2.67 -13.68
N ASN A 49 -5.84 -3.06 -14.95
CA ASN A 49 -5.11 -4.22 -15.48
C ASN A 49 -4.06 -3.82 -16.54
N ASP A 50 -3.68 -2.54 -16.56
CA ASP A 50 -2.66 -1.97 -17.45
C ASP A 50 -1.56 -1.25 -16.65
N VAL A 51 -0.31 -1.43 -17.08
CA VAL A 51 0.88 -0.93 -16.38
C VAL A 51 1.02 0.59 -16.48
N GLN A 52 0.66 1.20 -17.62
CA GLN A 52 0.75 2.65 -17.80
C GLN A 52 -0.26 3.34 -16.90
N ILE A 53 -1.50 2.84 -16.90
CA ILE A 53 -2.59 3.36 -16.06
C ILE A 53 -2.27 3.18 -14.58
N MET A 54 -1.71 2.02 -14.19
CA MET A 54 -1.27 1.80 -12.81
C MET A 54 -0.19 2.81 -12.40
N LYS A 55 0.82 3.07 -13.24
CA LYS A 55 1.88 4.05 -12.91
C LYS A 55 1.31 5.45 -12.69
N GLU A 56 0.40 5.90 -13.54
CA GLU A 56 -0.28 7.18 -13.38
C GLU A 56 -1.12 7.20 -12.10
N ALA A 57 -1.92 6.15 -11.87
CA ALA A 57 -2.73 6.02 -10.68
C ALA A 57 -1.87 6.05 -9.41
N PHE A 58 -0.76 5.31 -9.34
CA PHE A 58 0.12 5.32 -8.16
C PHE A 58 0.82 6.66 -7.90
N GLY A 59 0.90 7.54 -8.91
CA GLY A 59 1.46 8.89 -8.76
C GLY A 59 0.50 9.91 -8.17
N LEU A 60 -0.82 9.62 -8.14
CA LEU A 60 -1.83 10.54 -7.65
C LEU A 60 -1.98 10.46 -6.12
N MET A 61 -2.19 11.60 -5.48
CA MET A 61 -2.43 11.63 -4.02
C MET A 61 -3.80 11.05 -3.67
N GLU A 62 -4.81 11.27 -4.50
CA GLU A 62 -6.19 10.80 -4.29
C GLU A 62 -6.32 9.26 -4.27
N THR A 63 -5.47 8.57 -5.03
CA THR A 63 -5.43 7.10 -5.11
C THR A 63 -4.49 6.48 -4.07
N SER A 64 -3.69 7.30 -3.38
CA SER A 64 -2.75 6.83 -2.35
C SER A 64 -3.45 6.40 -1.05
N GLY A 65 -4.75 6.67 -0.93
CA GLY A 65 -5.57 6.26 0.20
C GLY A 65 -5.67 4.75 0.37
N ARG A 66 -5.82 4.29 1.62
CA ARG A 66 -6.08 2.88 1.92
C ARG A 66 -7.58 2.59 1.83
N PRO A 67 -7.98 1.42 1.29
CA PRO A 67 -9.39 1.07 1.21
C PRO A 67 -10.00 0.99 2.62
N PRO A 68 -11.19 1.57 2.85
CA PRO A 68 -11.86 1.53 4.14
C PRO A 68 -12.48 0.15 4.37
N ILE A 69 -11.63 -0.79 4.80
CA ILE A 69 -12.05 -2.16 5.10
C ILE A 69 -12.44 -2.22 6.58
N LYS A 70 -13.75 -2.29 6.85
CA LYS A 70 -14.34 -2.30 8.21
C LYS A 70 -13.70 -3.34 9.14
N ALA A 71 -13.30 -4.48 8.60
CA ALA A 71 -12.63 -5.54 9.38
C ALA A 71 -11.33 -5.03 10.04
N TYR A 72 -10.54 -4.21 9.34
CA TYR A 72 -9.28 -3.65 9.86
C TYR A 72 -9.52 -2.54 10.88
N THR A 73 -10.56 -1.74 10.71
CA THR A 73 -10.93 -0.74 11.70
C THR A 73 -11.31 -1.37 13.04
N GLN A 74 -11.99 -2.53 13.02
CA GLN A 74 -12.38 -3.22 14.25
C GLN A 74 -11.23 -3.92 14.98
N THR A 75 -10.24 -4.44 14.25
CA THR A 75 -9.13 -5.22 14.85
C THR A 75 -7.89 -4.38 15.15
N CYS A 76 -7.60 -3.40 14.32
CA CYS A 76 -6.40 -2.59 14.41
C CYS A 76 -6.68 -1.12 14.73
N ASP A 77 -7.95 -0.70 14.84
CA ASP A 77 -8.32 0.71 15.09
C ASP A 77 -7.68 1.67 14.08
N ASN A 78 -7.49 1.19 12.83
CA ASN A 78 -6.73 1.85 11.77
C ASN A 78 -5.27 2.24 12.13
N LYS A 79 -4.72 1.67 13.20
CA LYS A 79 -3.33 1.86 13.63
C LYS A 79 -2.40 0.91 12.89
N GLY A 80 -1.14 1.30 12.78
CA GLY A 80 -0.08 0.53 12.11
C GLY A 80 0.19 0.99 10.69
N ILE A 81 1.42 0.75 10.23
CA ILE A 81 1.98 1.28 8.96
C ILE A 81 1.16 0.86 7.73
N LEU A 82 0.51 -0.31 7.80
CA LEU A 82 -0.26 -0.86 6.69
C LEU A 82 -1.64 -0.20 6.53
N PHE A 83 -2.24 0.29 7.63
CA PHE A 83 -3.64 0.72 7.68
C PHE A 83 -3.82 2.23 7.94
N THR A 84 -2.84 2.90 8.56
CA THR A 84 -2.88 4.36 8.75
C THR A 84 -2.77 5.10 7.41
N SER A 85 -3.50 6.20 7.29
CA SER A 85 -3.55 7.06 6.10
C SER A 85 -3.38 8.52 6.50
N GLY A 86 -3.03 9.40 5.55
CA GLY A 86 -2.96 10.85 5.82
C GLY A 86 -1.67 11.28 6.56
N PRO A 87 -1.75 12.33 7.41
CA PRO A 87 -0.57 12.98 8.02
C PRO A 87 0.32 12.02 8.83
N GLU A 88 -0.31 11.04 9.48
CA GLU A 88 0.33 10.00 10.30
C GLU A 88 1.24 9.11 9.45
N PHE A 89 0.72 8.58 8.33
CA PHE A 89 1.52 7.78 7.39
C PHE A 89 2.67 8.60 6.77
N GLN A 90 2.38 9.84 6.39
CA GLN A 90 3.39 10.76 5.83
C GLN A 90 4.46 11.18 6.84
N ALA A 91 4.23 11.02 8.15
CA ALA A 91 5.20 11.35 9.18
C ALA A 91 6.33 10.33 9.28
N ILE A 92 6.07 9.05 9.00
CA ILE A 92 7.04 7.96 9.21
C ILE A 92 8.32 8.18 8.38
N PRO A 93 8.27 8.41 7.05
CA PRO A 93 9.49 8.67 6.28
C PRO A 93 10.20 9.96 6.70
N ARG A 94 9.45 10.99 7.13
CA ARG A 94 10.03 12.25 7.61
C ARG A 94 10.83 12.03 8.91
N ILE A 95 10.28 11.26 9.84
CA ILE A 95 10.94 10.91 11.10
C ILE A 95 12.17 10.06 10.84
N LEU A 96 12.07 9.02 10.00
CA LEU A 96 13.21 8.16 9.66
C LEU A 96 14.35 8.93 8.99
N LYS A 97 14.04 9.83 8.04
CA LYS A 97 15.05 10.72 7.43
C LYS A 97 15.73 11.61 8.48
N ARG A 98 14.97 12.15 9.42
CA ARG A 98 15.49 13.01 10.49
C ARG A 98 16.37 12.24 11.47
N LEU A 99 15.96 11.04 11.87
CA LEU A 99 16.75 10.15 12.72
C LEU A 99 18.04 9.71 12.03
N GLY A 100 17.98 9.32 10.76
CA GLY A 100 19.17 8.95 9.98
C GLY A 100 20.16 10.11 9.84
N TRP A 101 19.67 11.31 9.53
CA TRP A 101 20.50 12.51 9.47
C TRP A 101 21.10 12.89 10.83
N MET A 102 20.34 12.75 11.91
CA MET A 102 20.80 13.02 13.27
C MET A 102 21.87 12.02 13.71
N SER A 103 21.67 10.73 13.42
CA SER A 103 22.68 9.69 13.60
C SER A 103 23.96 10.03 12.84
N TRP A 104 23.85 10.41 11.56
CA TRP A 104 25.00 10.81 10.74
C TRP A 104 25.77 12.00 11.34
N LYS A 105 25.06 13.01 11.86
CA LYS A 105 25.67 14.16 12.53
C LYS A 105 26.33 13.83 13.86
N MET A 106 25.81 12.84 14.57
CA MET A 106 26.37 12.39 15.84
C MET A 106 27.53 11.41 15.66
N LEU A 107 27.70 10.79 14.49
CA LEU A 107 28.79 9.84 14.22
C LEU A 107 30.17 10.39 14.61
N PRO A 108 30.60 11.61 14.21
CA PRO A 108 31.91 12.13 14.61
C PRO A 108 32.10 12.27 16.12
N TRP A 109 31.02 12.65 16.83
CA TRP A 109 31.03 12.80 18.29
C TRP A 109 31.01 11.45 19.01
N ILE A 110 30.28 10.46 18.50
CA ILE A 110 30.27 9.10 19.05
C ILE A 110 31.64 8.44 18.86
N LEU A 111 32.24 8.58 17.67
CA LEU A 111 33.56 8.06 17.36
C LEU A 111 34.65 8.65 18.27
N SER A 112 34.49 9.88 18.80
CA SER A 112 35.46 10.46 19.74
C SER A 112 35.44 9.82 21.13
N PHE A 113 34.38 9.09 21.50
CA PHE A 113 34.30 8.35 22.77
C PHE A 113 34.76 6.89 22.66
N ILE A 114 35.04 6.39 21.45
CA ILE A 114 35.52 5.02 21.27
C ILE A 114 37.00 4.96 21.66
N PRO A 115 37.40 4.11 22.63
CA PRO A 115 38.79 3.97 22.99
C PRO A 115 39.60 3.41 21.81
N GLN A 116 40.67 4.12 21.45
CA GLN A 116 41.58 3.81 20.33
C GLN A 116 42.16 2.37 20.35
N LYS A 117 42.11 1.71 21.52
CA LYS A 117 42.55 0.32 21.72
C LYS A 117 41.76 -0.71 20.89
N ILE A 118 40.51 -0.42 20.50
CA ILE A 118 39.66 -1.35 19.73
C ILE A 118 39.94 -1.24 18.22
N ILE A 119 40.41 -0.08 17.75
CA ILE A 119 40.62 0.21 16.32
C ILE A 119 41.95 -0.41 15.82
N SER A 120 42.92 -0.60 16.72
CA SER A 120 44.26 -1.12 16.41
C SER A 120 44.31 -2.64 16.18
N HIS A 121 43.33 -3.41 16.67
CA HIS A 121 43.39 -4.89 16.66
C HIS A 121 42.94 -5.54 15.33
N LYS A 122 42.80 -4.74 14.26
CA LYS A 122 42.31 -5.16 12.94
C LYS A 122 43.35 -4.99 11.81
N HIS A 123 44.61 -4.74 12.17
CA HIS A 123 45.77 -4.83 11.27
C HIS A 123 46.62 -6.04 11.61
#